data_AF-A0A433YEW3-F1
#
_entry.id   AF-A0A433YEW3-F1
#
_cell.length_a   1.000
_cell.length_b   1.000
_cell.length_c   1.000
_cell.angle_alpha   90.00
_cell.angle_beta   90.00
_cell.angle_gamma   90.00
#
_symmetry.space_group_name_H-M   'P 1'
#
loop_
_entity.id
_entity.type
_entity.pdbx_description
1 polymer ?
#
loop_
_entity_poly.entity_id
_entity_poly.type
_entity_poly.pdbx_seq_one_letter_code
_entity_poly.pdbx_strand_id
1 'polypeptide(L)'
;MHENFERIYDQHFDGVYRFVLFKTGDRWVTDDLVSEIFRKVFQRIDVIGTLAPDQWKPWLMTVSRNTVIDYYRRKKEYPYGHDPEVYGYSKVEPAEP
;
A
#
# COMPACT_ATOMS: atom_id res chain seq x y z
N MET A 1 -14.52 16.92 7.74
CA MET A 1 -13.42 15.94 7.88
C MET A 1 -13.69 14.65 7.12
N HIS A 2 -14.89 14.04 7.21
CA HIS A 2 -15.21 12.78 6.50
C HIS A 2 -15.35 12.91 4.97
N GLU A 3 -15.84 14.05 4.48
CA GLU A 3 -16.15 14.26 3.06
C GLU A 3 -14.94 14.15 2.12
N ASN A 4 -13.75 14.63 2.55
CA ASN A 4 -12.51 14.46 1.78
C ASN A 4 -12.06 12.99 1.76
N PHE A 5 -12.27 12.25 2.84
CA PHE A 5 -11.87 10.85 2.92
C PHE A 5 -12.75 9.98 2.01
N GLU A 6 -14.07 10.16 2.08
CA GLU A 6 -15.03 9.47 1.21
C GLU A 6 -14.69 9.71 -0.25
N ARG A 7 -14.42 10.96 -0.63
CA ARG A 7 -14.06 11.31 -2.02
C ARG A 7 -12.76 10.65 -2.48
N ILE A 8 -11.74 10.58 -1.61
CA ILE A 8 -10.47 9.90 -1.90
C ILE A 8 -10.71 8.38 -2.02
N TYR A 9 -11.51 7.81 -1.12
CA TYR A 9 -11.82 6.40 -1.10
C TYR A 9 -12.55 5.99 -2.38
N ASP A 10 -13.67 6.64 -2.70
CA ASP A 10 -14.51 6.32 -3.85
C ASP A 10 -13.74 6.45 -5.18
N GLN A 11 -12.88 7.46 -5.29
CA GLN A 11 -12.12 7.72 -6.53
C GLN A 11 -10.91 6.79 -6.71
N HIS A 12 -10.38 6.21 -5.64
CA HIS A 12 -9.07 5.55 -5.70
C HIS A 12 -9.02 4.13 -5.13
N PHE A 13 -10.06 3.67 -4.45
CA PHE A 13 -10.10 2.33 -3.85
C PHE A 13 -9.76 1.22 -4.85
N ASP A 14 -10.46 1.17 -5.99
CA ASP A 14 -10.26 0.14 -7.00
C ASP A 14 -8.83 0.15 -7.59
N GLY A 15 -8.25 1.35 -7.78
CA GLY A 15 -6.88 1.51 -8.24
C GLY A 15 -5.85 1.01 -7.22
N VAL A 16 -6.04 1.34 -5.94
CA VAL A 16 -5.20 0.85 -4.84
C VAL A 16 -5.35 -0.66 -4.70
N TYR A 17 -6.58 -1.17 -4.72
CA TYR A 17 -6.86 -2.60 -4.59
C TYR A 17 -6.17 -3.41 -5.68
N ARG A 18 -6.33 -3.02 -6.96
CA ARG A 18 -5.67 -3.70 -8.09
C ARG A 18 -4.16 -3.63 -7.99
N PHE A 19 -3.60 -2.49 -7.58
CA PHE A 19 -2.16 -2.34 -7.36
C PHE A 19 -1.66 -3.31 -6.30
N VAL A 20 -2.31 -3.36 -5.13
CA VAL A 20 -1.92 -4.24 -4.02
C VAL A 20 -2.11 -5.71 -4.39
N LEU A 21 -3.21 -6.07 -5.07
CA LEU A 21 -3.46 -7.43 -5.53
C LEU A 21 -2.41 -7.90 -6.53
N PHE A 22 -2.05 -7.04 -7.50
CA PHE A 22 -0.99 -7.35 -8.45
C PHE A 22 0.36 -7.61 -7.77
N LYS A 23 0.63 -6.89 -6.68
CA LYS A 23 1.89 -7.00 -5.92
C LYS A 23 1.91 -8.21 -5.00
N THR A 24 0.78 -8.57 -4.40
CA THR A 24 0.70 -9.63 -3.39
C THR A 24 0.33 -10.99 -3.97
N GLY A 25 -0.47 -11.03 -5.03
CA GLY A 25 -1.04 -12.25 -5.61
C GLY A 25 -2.03 -12.98 -4.70
N ASP A 26 -2.39 -12.41 -3.55
CA ASP A 26 -3.22 -13.03 -2.52
C ASP A 26 -4.32 -12.06 -2.08
N ARG A 27 -5.58 -12.47 -2.20
CA ARG A 27 -6.74 -11.61 -1.89
C ARG A 27 -6.87 -11.31 -0.40
N TRP A 28 -6.56 -12.26 0.47
CA TRP A 28 -6.63 -12.06 1.92
C TRP A 28 -5.59 -11.05 2.37
N VAL A 29 -4.35 -11.20 1.87
CA VAL A 29 -3.28 -10.22 2.12
C VAL A 29 -3.64 -8.86 1.52
N THR A 30 -4.27 -8.85 0.34
CA THR A 30 -4.71 -7.61 -0.30
C THR A 30 -5.72 -6.87 0.58
N ASP A 31 -6.77 -7.54 1.03
CA ASP A 31 -7.84 -6.93 1.84
C ASP A 31 -7.27 -6.32 3.14
N ASP A 32 -6.36 -7.03 3.80
CA ASP A 32 -5.66 -6.54 5.00
C ASP A 32 -4.82 -5.29 4.71
N LEU A 33 -3.99 -5.33 3.66
CA LEU A 33 -3.09 -4.22 3.32
C LEU A 33 -3.86 -3.00 2.81
N VAL A 34 -4.92 -3.19 2.04
CA VAL A 34 -5.78 -2.10 1.56
C VAL A 34 -6.45 -1.42 2.76
N SER A 35 -6.96 -2.19 3.72
CA SER A 35 -7.54 -1.66 4.96
C SER A 35 -6.51 -0.83 5.74
N GLU A 36 -5.29 -1.33 5.88
CA GLU A 36 -4.20 -0.61 6.54
C GLU A 36 -3.79 0.67 5.80
N ILE A 37 -3.76 0.66 4.47
CA ILE A 37 -3.48 1.84 3.64
C ILE A 37 -4.53 2.91 3.90
N PHE A 38 -5.82 2.59 3.79
CA PHE A 38 -6.89 3.56 4.01
C PHE A 38 -6.98 4.02 5.46
N ARG A 39 -6.60 3.18 6.43
CA ARG A 39 -6.41 3.61 7.83
C ARG A 39 -5.32 4.67 7.95
N LYS A 40 -4.16 4.49 7.30
CA LYS A 40 -3.07 5.50 7.28
C LYS A 40 -3.49 6.79 6.58
N VAL A 41 -4.26 6.68 5.49
CA VAL A 41 -4.82 7.84 4.77
C VAL A 41 -5.76 8.61 5.70
N PHE A 42 -6.66 7.91 6.39
CA PHE A 42 -7.59 8.53 7.34
C PHE A 42 -6.84 9.26 8.46
N GLN A 43 -5.78 8.68 9.02
CA GLN A 43 -4.94 9.32 10.03
C GLN A 43 -4.20 10.57 9.53
N ARG A 44 -4.06 10.74 8.21
CA ARG A 44 -3.39 11.88 7.58
C ARG A 44 -4.34 12.68 6.70
N ILE A 45 -5.66 12.58 6.95
CA ILE A 45 -6.68 13.18 6.09
C ILE A 45 -6.53 14.70 5.99
N ASP A 46 -6.13 15.33 7.09
CA ASP A 46 -5.88 16.78 7.13
C ASP A 46 -4.70 17.18 6.25
N VAL A 47 -3.67 16.33 6.15
CA VAL A 47 -2.49 16.58 5.32
C VAL A 47 -2.85 16.48 3.84
N ILE A 48 -3.47 15.38 3.42
CA ILE A 48 -3.90 15.23 2.02
C ILE A 48 -4.98 16.24 1.63
N GLY A 49 -5.81 16.68 2.58
CA GLY A 49 -6.80 17.74 2.38
C GLY A 49 -6.20 19.11 2.03
N THR A 50 -4.93 19.35 2.34
CA THR A 50 -4.19 20.56 1.92
C THR A 50 -3.58 20.45 0.53
N LEU A 51 -3.52 19.24 -0.05
CA LEU A 51 -2.99 19.00 -1.39
C LEU A 51 -4.04 19.29 -2.45
N ALA A 52 -3.59 19.69 -3.64
CA ALA A 52 -4.48 19.81 -4.79
C ALA A 52 -5.01 18.42 -5.22
N PRO A 53 -6.24 18.31 -5.74
CA PRO A 53 -6.86 17.02 -6.07
C PRO A 53 -6.05 16.12 -7.01
N ASP A 54 -5.30 16.71 -7.94
CA ASP A 54 -4.40 16.00 -8.87
C ASP A 54 -3.19 15.35 -8.17
N GLN A 55 -2.84 15.82 -6.98
CA GLN A 55 -1.74 15.28 -6.17
C GLN A 55 -2.17 14.14 -5.24
N TRP A 56 -3.48 13.92 -5.06
CA TRP A 56 -4.01 12.89 -4.17
C TRP A 56 -3.61 11.49 -4.62
N LYS A 57 -3.76 11.19 -5.92
CA LYS A 57 -3.42 9.88 -6.48
C LYS A 57 -1.91 9.54 -6.35
N PRO A 58 -0.95 10.40 -6.75
CA PRO A 58 0.47 10.16 -6.53
C PRO A 58 0.84 9.93 -5.05
N TRP A 59 0.26 10.71 -4.15
CA TRP A 59 0.51 10.57 -2.72
C TRP A 59 -0.04 9.24 -2.17
N LEU A 60 -1.26 8.87 -2.55
CA LEU A 60 -1.90 7.62 -2.15
C LEU A 60 -1.13 6.40 -2.68
N MET A 61 -0.61 6.46 -3.91
CA MET A 61 0.22 5.39 -4.47
C MET A 61 1.55 5.25 -3.72
N THR A 62 2.12 6.35 -3.22
CA THR A 62 3.29 6.30 -2.34
C THR A 62 2.99 5.59 -1.02
N VAL A 63 1.87 5.93 -0.36
CA VAL A 63 1.44 5.24 0.87
C VAL A 63 1.20 3.75 0.63
N SER A 64 0.59 3.42 -0.50
CA SER A 64 0.30 2.03 -0.91
C SER A 64 1.58 1.24 -1.12
N ARG A 65 2.51 1.77 -1.91
CA ARG A 65 3.83 1.16 -2.18
C ARG A 65 4.61 0.90 -0.89
N ASN A 66 4.73 1.92 -0.04
CA ASN A 66 5.47 1.80 1.22
C ASN A 66 4.85 0.73 2.13
N THR A 67 3.52 0.66 2.19
CA THR A 67 2.83 -0.33 3.02
C THR A 67 3.06 -1.76 2.53
N VAL A 68 3.08 -1.98 1.20
CA VAL A 68 3.43 -3.28 0.61
C VAL A 68 4.89 -3.63 0.91
N ILE A 69 5.84 -2.70 0.70
CA ILE A 69 7.26 -2.92 0.99
C ILE A 69 7.45 -3.30 2.47
N ASP A 70 6.83 -2.56 3.38
CA ASP A 70 6.92 -2.84 4.82
C ASP A 70 6.34 -4.21 5.18
N TYR A 71 5.25 -4.64 4.53
CA TYR A 71 4.70 -5.99 4.70
C TYR A 71 5.72 -7.06 4.31
N TYR A 72 6.38 -6.91 3.16
CA TYR A 72 7.38 -7.88 2.71
C TYR A 72 8.66 -7.86 3.55
N ARG A 73 9.08 -6.68 4.03
CA ARG A 73 10.21 -6.55 4.96
C ARG A 73 9.95 -7.25 6.29
N ARG A 74 8.71 -7.25 6.78
CA ARG A 74 8.33 -7.95 8.02
C ARG A 74 8.11 -9.45 7.83
N LYS A 75 7.63 -9.86 6.65
CA LYS A 75 7.29 -11.27 6.35
C LYS A 75 8.51 -12.15 6.07
N LYS A 76 9.61 -11.56 5.61
CA LYS A 76 10.84 -12.29 5.31
C LYS A 76 11.95 -11.78 6.21
N GLU A 77 12.86 -12.66 6.58
CA GLU A 77 14.25 -12.31 6.89
C GLU A 77 14.92 -11.78 5.61
N TYR A 78 14.38 -10.73 4.99
CA TYR A 78 15.05 -10.10 3.85
C TYR A 78 16.33 -9.49 4.39
N PRO A 79 17.52 -9.91 3.88
CA PRO A 79 18.75 -9.26 4.23
C PRO A 79 18.61 -7.77 3.89
N TYR A 80 18.99 -6.90 4.81
CA TYR A 80 19.02 -5.45 4.57
C TYR A 80 19.68 -5.17 3.20
N GLY A 81 18.96 -4.52 2.29
CA GLY A 81 19.43 -4.21 0.93
C GLY A 81 18.64 -4.85 -0.21
N HIS A 82 17.71 -5.78 0.07
CA HIS A 82 16.86 -6.40 -0.94
C HIS A 82 15.55 -5.60 -1.12
N ASP A 83 15.46 -4.79 -2.17
CA ASP A 83 14.25 -4.03 -2.51
C ASP A 83 13.21 -4.93 -3.22
N PRO A 84 12.04 -5.22 -2.63
CA PRO A 84 11.01 -6.04 -3.26
C PRO A 84 10.54 -5.50 -4.63
N GLU A 85 10.71 -4.20 -4.88
CA GLU A 85 10.39 -3.59 -6.17
C GLU A 85 11.36 -4.01 -7.27
N VAL A 86 12.61 -4.28 -6.91
CA VAL A 86 13.72 -4.61 -7.83
C VAL A 86 13.81 -6.11 -8.05
N TYR A 87 13.63 -6.90 -6.99
CA TYR A 87 13.85 -8.35 -7.01
C TYR A 87 12.58 -9.19 -7.10
N GLY A 88 11.41 -8.54 -7.06
CA GLY A 88 10.11 -9.17 -7.20
C GLY A 88 9.45 -9.54 -5.86
N TYR A 89 8.13 -9.63 -5.89
CA TYR A 89 7.28 -9.92 -4.73
C TYR A 89 6.96 -11.42 -4.57
N SER A 90 7.55 -12.25 -5.43
CA SER A 90 7.46 -13.71 -5.39
C SER A 90 7.87 -14.21 -4.00
N LYS A 91 7.22 -15.27 -3.54
CA LYS A 91 7.53 -15.96 -2.29
C LYS A 91 9.05 -16.12 -2.20
N VAL A 92 9.68 -15.47 -1.21
CA VAL A 92 11.01 -15.93 -0.80
C VAL A 92 10.66 -17.23 -0.15
N GLU A 93 11.09 -18.29 -0.81
CA GLU A 93 11.12 -19.60 -0.20
C GLU A 93 11.84 -19.40 1.14
N PRO A 94 11.26 -19.87 2.26
CA PRO A 94 11.95 -19.80 3.54
C PRO A 94 13.33 -20.40 3.32
N ALA A 95 14.37 -19.70 3.78
CA ALA A 95 15.74 -20.19 3.71
C ALA A 95 15.73 -21.63 4.23
N GLU A 96 16.10 -22.58 3.37
CA GLU A 96 16.18 -23.98 3.78
C GLU A 96 17.15 -24.09 4.98
N PRO A 97 16.78 -24.88 6.00
CA PRO A 97 17.56 -25.01 7.24
C PRO A 97 18.94 -25.65 7.03
#